data_AF-V7ELM4-F1
#
_entry.id   AF-V7ELM4-F1
#
_cell.length_a   1.000
_cell.length_b   1.000
_cell.length_c   1.000
_cell.angle_alpha   90.00
_cell.angle_beta   90.00
_cell.angle_gamma   90.00
#
_symmetry.space_group_name_H-M   'P 1'
#
loop_
_entity.id
_entity.type
_entity.pdbx_description
1 polymer ?
#
loop_
_entity_poly.entity_id
_entity_poly.type
_entity_poly.pdbx_seq_one_letter_code
_entity_poly.pdbx_strand_id
1 'polypeptide(L)'
;MTGRAAIPILAKALLEGRVARDRVLRSSYPKALVSDIERLLDHPIYFALLELEVNGCTSFRGSVALLTQSLAHYDEVSISLPEASELTVPFLDLTNFGRKVLVHEVEETVGERTLTYFRKELGQFLYVDDGYGFVATAARIREAASQLDYDFLLRLAHPTSGEFVVRPILDQSEHLLATVGRDARWRIYDATNVLSEASL
;
A
#
# COMPACT_ATOMS: atom_id res chain seq x y z
N MET A 1 21.86 12.26 10.31
CA MET A 1 22.23 10.94 10.89
C MET A 1 21.50 9.88 10.09
N THR A 2 22.21 9.22 9.17
CA THR A 2 22.57 7.79 9.18
C THR A 2 21.54 6.86 8.53
N GLY A 3 21.53 6.81 7.19
CA GLY A 3 20.85 5.78 6.40
C GLY A 3 21.27 4.32 6.71
N ARG A 4 22.29 4.12 7.56
CA ARG A 4 22.68 2.79 8.07
C ARG A 4 21.86 2.31 9.29
N ALA A 5 21.25 3.21 10.07
CA ALA A 5 20.42 2.83 11.22
C ALA A 5 18.95 2.56 10.83
N ALA A 6 18.49 3.13 9.70
CA ALA A 6 17.15 2.93 9.17
C ALA A 6 16.94 1.52 8.57
N ILE A 7 17.97 0.93 7.95
CA ILE A 7 17.87 -0.38 7.28
C ILE A 7 17.46 -1.51 8.24
N PRO A 8 18.08 -1.67 9.43
CA PRO A 8 17.66 -2.69 10.40
C PRO A 8 16.23 -2.49 10.91
N ILE A 9 15.78 -1.25 11.08
CA ILE A 9 14.44 -0.92 11.58
C ILE A 9 13.39 -1.28 10.52
N LEU A 10 13.61 -0.89 9.26
CA LEU A 10 12.72 -1.23 8.14
C LEU A 10 12.67 -2.74 7.89
N ALA A 11 13.83 -3.41 7.94
CA ALA A 11 13.89 -4.86 7.81
C ALA A 11 13.11 -5.58 8.92
N LYS A 12 13.17 -5.06 10.15
CA LYS A 12 12.42 -5.58 11.30
C LYS A 12 10.91 -5.35 11.13
N ALA A 13 10.47 -4.16 10.72
CA ALA A 13 9.05 -3.86 10.51
C ALA A 13 8.44 -4.72 9.39
N LEU A 14 9.17 -4.87 8.27
CA LEU A 14 8.78 -5.75 7.16
C LEU A 14 8.66 -7.21 7.63
N LEU A 15 9.60 -7.67 8.46
CA LEU A 15 9.57 -9.02 9.03
C LEU A 15 8.39 -9.19 10.00
N GLU A 16 8.12 -8.22 10.86
CA GLU A 16 6.99 -8.25 11.80
C GLU A 16 5.64 -8.26 11.08
N GLY A 17 5.48 -7.45 10.03
CA GLY A 17 4.29 -7.46 9.18
C GLY A 17 4.10 -8.78 8.46
N ARG A 18 5.19 -9.35 7.91
CA ARG A 18 5.18 -10.69 7.32
C ARG A 18 4.77 -11.76 8.33
N VAL A 19 5.31 -11.73 9.55
CA VAL A 19 4.96 -12.70 10.60
C VAL A 19 3.50 -12.56 11.03
N ALA A 20 2.97 -11.33 11.14
CA ALA A 20 1.57 -11.08 11.45
C ALA A 20 0.65 -11.63 10.35
N ARG A 21 0.95 -11.32 9.08
CA ARG A 21 0.28 -11.86 7.90
C ARG A 21 0.28 -13.38 7.88
N ASP A 22 1.44 -14.00 8.02
CA ASP A 22 1.62 -15.46 7.96
C ASP A 22 0.89 -16.17 9.11
N ARG A 23 0.77 -15.51 10.28
CA ARG A 23 -0.05 -16.01 11.39
C ARG A 23 -1.53 -16.06 11.03
N VAL A 24 -2.07 -14.99 10.43
CA VAL A 24 -3.47 -14.92 9.98
C VAL A 24 -3.72 -15.95 8.88
N LEU A 25 -2.79 -16.11 7.94
CA LEU A 25 -2.86 -17.14 6.91
C LEU A 25 -3.00 -18.54 7.52
N ARG A 26 -2.13 -18.88 8.47
CA ARG A 26 -2.14 -20.21 9.10
C ARG A 26 -3.37 -20.48 9.96
N SER A 27 -4.01 -19.43 10.51
CA SER A 27 -5.26 -19.58 11.25
C SER A 27 -6.49 -19.63 10.36
N SER A 28 -6.46 -18.97 9.20
CA SER A 28 -7.63 -18.78 8.36
C SER A 28 -7.70 -19.73 7.16
N TYR A 29 -6.60 -20.40 6.79
CA TYR A 29 -6.52 -21.23 5.58
C TYR A 29 -6.20 -22.70 5.86
N PRO A 30 -6.71 -23.64 5.04
CA PRO A 30 -6.27 -25.03 5.07
C PRO A 30 -4.76 -25.13 4.89
N LYS A 31 -4.08 -25.95 5.70
CA LYS A 31 -2.62 -26.12 5.65
C LYS A 31 -2.07 -26.42 4.24
N ALA A 32 -2.85 -27.10 3.41
CA ALA A 32 -2.49 -27.43 2.04
C ALA A 32 -2.32 -26.17 1.14
N LEU A 33 -3.10 -25.11 1.39
CA LEU A 33 -3.09 -23.87 0.59
C LEU A 33 -2.12 -22.82 1.15
N VAL A 34 -1.77 -22.91 2.43
CA VAL A 34 -0.89 -21.93 3.09
C VAL A 34 0.45 -21.79 2.35
N SER A 35 1.05 -22.90 1.94
CA SER A 35 2.35 -22.87 1.25
C SER A 35 2.28 -22.14 -0.10
N ASP A 36 1.19 -22.33 -0.85
CA ASP A 36 1.00 -21.69 -2.15
C ASP A 36 0.71 -20.20 -2.01
N ILE A 37 -0.07 -19.84 -0.99
CA ILE A 37 -0.34 -18.43 -0.65
C ILE A 37 0.94 -17.74 -0.16
N GLU A 38 1.72 -18.36 0.73
CA GLU A 38 3.01 -17.82 1.18
C GLU A 38 3.95 -17.61 -0.02
N ARG A 39 4.00 -18.54 -0.98
CA ARG A 39 4.79 -18.40 -2.22
C ARG A 39 4.34 -17.20 -3.06
N LEU A 40 3.04 -16.99 -3.24
CA LEU A 40 2.51 -15.84 -3.98
C LEU A 40 2.87 -14.51 -3.28
N LEU A 41 2.73 -14.47 -1.95
CA LEU A 41 2.96 -13.27 -1.15
C LEU A 41 4.45 -12.97 -0.91
N ASP A 42 5.34 -13.92 -1.20
CA ASP A 42 6.79 -13.72 -1.22
C ASP A 42 7.30 -13.23 -2.58
N HIS A 43 6.49 -13.35 -3.64
CA HIS A 43 6.84 -12.85 -4.96
C HIS A 43 6.55 -11.34 -5.05
N PRO A 44 7.56 -10.48 -5.30
CA PRO A 44 7.41 -9.03 -5.16
C PRO A 44 6.34 -8.43 -6.08
N ILE A 45 6.13 -9.03 -7.25
CA ILE A 45 5.17 -8.54 -8.25
C ILE A 45 3.75 -8.97 -7.92
N TYR A 46 3.57 -10.22 -7.52
CA TYR A 46 2.25 -10.75 -7.21
C TYR A 46 1.74 -10.18 -5.90
N PHE A 47 2.65 -9.96 -4.94
CA PHE A 47 2.37 -9.21 -3.74
C PHE A 47 1.89 -7.79 -4.07
N ALA A 48 2.60 -7.05 -4.92
CA ALA A 48 2.20 -5.69 -5.33
C ALA A 48 0.86 -5.67 -6.09
N LEU A 49 0.59 -6.65 -6.96
CA LEU A 49 -0.71 -6.79 -7.63
C LEU A 49 -1.84 -7.02 -6.62
N LEU A 50 -1.61 -7.90 -5.65
CA LEU A 50 -2.58 -8.21 -4.59
C LEU A 50 -2.82 -7.02 -3.68
N GLU A 51 -1.75 -6.34 -3.25
CA GLU A 51 -1.82 -5.08 -2.51
C GLU A 51 -2.73 -4.08 -3.21
N LEU A 52 -2.48 -3.83 -4.50
CA LEU A 52 -3.24 -2.84 -5.25
C LEU A 52 -4.71 -3.26 -5.47
N GLU A 53 -4.96 -4.53 -5.79
CA GLU A 53 -6.33 -5.04 -6.02
C GLU A 53 -7.15 -5.13 -4.73
N VAL A 54 -6.52 -5.50 -3.62
CA VAL A 54 -7.22 -5.76 -2.35
C VAL A 54 -7.35 -4.48 -1.52
N ASN A 55 -6.30 -3.66 -1.47
CA ASN A 55 -6.23 -2.48 -0.60
C ASN A 55 -6.35 -1.16 -1.35
N GLY A 56 -6.31 -1.21 -2.68
CA GLY A 56 -6.23 0.00 -3.48
C GLY A 56 -4.90 0.74 -3.30
N CYS A 57 -3.87 0.13 -2.71
CA CYS A 57 -2.57 0.76 -2.47
C CYS A 57 -1.43 -0.25 -2.59
N THR A 58 -0.26 0.18 -3.05
CA THR A 58 0.99 -0.61 -3.00
C THR A 58 2.17 0.30 -2.71
N SER A 59 3.27 -0.26 -2.20
CA SER A 59 4.51 0.49 -1.99
C SER A 59 5.01 1.15 -3.28
N PHE A 60 5.81 2.21 -3.17
CA PHE A 60 6.48 2.80 -4.34
C PHE A 60 7.31 1.77 -5.13
N ARG A 61 7.98 0.83 -4.45
CA ARG A 61 8.72 -0.24 -5.14
C ARG A 61 7.77 -1.18 -5.91
N GLY A 62 6.63 -1.48 -5.31
CA GLY A 62 5.54 -2.20 -5.97
C GLY A 62 5.08 -1.48 -7.23
N SER A 63 4.84 -0.16 -7.15
CA SER A 63 4.42 0.63 -8.30
C SER A 63 5.42 0.57 -9.46
N VAL A 64 6.71 0.74 -9.17
CA VAL A 64 7.77 0.64 -10.18
C VAL A 64 7.81 -0.74 -10.82
N ALA A 65 7.70 -1.81 -10.03
CA ALA A 65 7.69 -3.18 -10.54
C ALA A 65 6.49 -3.44 -11.47
N LEU A 66 5.29 -3.00 -11.08
CA LEU A 66 4.07 -3.18 -11.86
C LEU A 66 4.08 -2.37 -13.17
N LEU A 67 4.55 -1.12 -13.11
CA LEU A 67 4.67 -0.25 -14.29
C LEU A 67 5.69 -0.79 -15.28
N THR A 68 6.86 -1.24 -14.80
CA THR A 68 7.93 -1.81 -15.65
C THR A 68 7.45 -3.03 -16.44
N GLN A 69 6.50 -3.79 -15.88
CA GLN A 69 5.92 -4.97 -16.53
C GLN A 69 4.61 -4.70 -17.25
N SER A 70 4.18 -3.44 -17.38
CA SER A 70 2.90 -3.06 -18.00
C SER A 70 1.67 -3.74 -17.34
N LEU A 71 1.80 -4.12 -16.08
CA LEU A 71 0.73 -4.72 -15.28
C LEU A 71 -0.16 -3.64 -14.65
N ALA A 72 0.39 -2.44 -14.47
CA ALA A 72 -0.34 -1.25 -14.05
C ALA A 72 -0.07 -0.09 -15.00
N HIS A 73 -0.89 0.94 -14.90
CA HIS A 73 -0.69 2.25 -15.50
C HIS A 73 -0.96 3.30 -14.43
N TYR A 74 -0.50 4.52 -14.67
CA TYR A 74 -0.85 5.66 -13.83
C TYR A 74 -1.46 6.77 -14.67
N ASP A 75 -2.33 7.54 -14.03
CA ASP A 75 -2.99 8.73 -14.56
C ASP A 75 -3.25 9.68 -13.38
N GLU A 76 -3.96 10.76 -13.59
CA GLU A 76 -4.21 11.79 -12.59
C GLU A 76 -5.68 11.85 -12.17
N VAL A 77 -5.90 12.17 -10.90
CA VAL A 77 -7.23 12.40 -10.33
C VAL A 77 -7.26 13.72 -9.58
N SER A 78 -8.26 14.55 -9.89
CA SER A 78 -8.58 15.72 -9.08
C SER A 78 -9.31 15.31 -7.80
N ILE A 79 -8.84 15.82 -6.67
CA ILE A 79 -9.51 15.79 -5.37
C ILE A 79 -9.65 17.21 -4.83
N SER A 80 -10.63 17.43 -3.95
CA SER A 80 -10.79 18.71 -3.25
C SER A 80 -10.48 18.51 -1.78
N LEU A 81 -9.68 19.41 -1.22
CA LEU A 81 -9.37 19.48 0.20
C LEU A 81 -9.78 20.85 0.73
N PRO A 82 -10.16 21.00 2.01
CA PRO A 82 -10.46 22.30 2.60
C PRO A 82 -9.32 23.32 2.42
N GLU A 83 -8.07 22.84 2.47
CA GLU A 83 -6.85 23.64 2.36
C GLU A 83 -6.45 23.92 0.91
N ALA A 84 -6.93 23.12 -0.04
CA ALA A 84 -6.61 23.23 -1.46
C ALA A 84 -7.88 22.97 -2.28
N SER A 85 -8.43 24.03 -2.88
CA SER A 85 -9.72 24.02 -3.59
C SER A 85 -9.84 22.85 -4.57
N GLU A 86 -8.76 22.58 -5.29
CA GLU A 86 -8.60 21.40 -6.13
C GLU A 86 -7.11 21.02 -6.20
N LEU A 87 -6.84 19.73 -6.05
CA LEU A 87 -5.51 19.14 -6.12
C LEU A 87 -5.51 17.96 -7.08
N THR A 88 -4.59 17.98 -8.04
CA THR A 88 -4.36 16.87 -8.96
C THR A 88 -3.32 15.92 -8.37
N VAL A 89 -3.68 14.65 -8.22
CA VAL A 89 -2.85 13.62 -7.60
C VAL A 89 -2.71 12.44 -8.57
N PRO A 90 -1.50 11.92 -8.80
CA PRO A 90 -1.32 10.72 -9.61
C PRO A 90 -1.84 9.50 -8.86
N PHE A 91 -2.50 8.60 -9.58
CA PHE A 91 -2.97 7.32 -9.05
C PHE A 91 -2.42 6.17 -9.89
N LEU A 92 -2.30 5.00 -9.28
CA LEU A 92 -1.91 3.77 -9.96
C LEU A 92 -3.13 2.86 -10.08
N ASP A 93 -3.35 2.26 -11.24
CA ASP A 93 -4.42 1.30 -11.43
C ASP A 93 -4.00 0.15 -12.36
N LEU A 94 -4.57 -1.03 -12.14
CA LEU A 94 -4.22 -2.21 -12.91
C LEU A 94 -4.65 -2.08 -14.36
N THR A 95 -3.82 -2.57 -15.28
CA THR A 95 -4.24 -2.75 -16.67
C THR A 95 -5.17 -3.97 -16.78
N ASN A 96 -5.89 -4.09 -17.90
CA ASN A 96 -6.64 -5.31 -18.19
C ASN A 96 -5.73 -6.55 -18.23
N PHE A 97 -4.47 -6.38 -18.65
CA PHE A 97 -3.48 -7.45 -18.64
C PHE A 97 -3.05 -7.79 -17.20
N GLY A 98 -2.75 -6.80 -16.37
CA GLY A 98 -2.40 -7.01 -14.95
C GLY A 98 -3.50 -7.72 -14.17
N ARG A 99 -4.78 -7.35 -14.38
CA ARG A 99 -5.92 -8.04 -13.76
C ARG A 99 -6.02 -9.50 -14.20
N LYS A 100 -5.78 -9.80 -15.49
CA LYS A 100 -5.77 -11.17 -16.00
C LYS A 100 -4.64 -12.00 -15.41
N VAL A 101 -3.43 -11.44 -15.30
CA VAL A 101 -2.29 -12.10 -14.64
C VAL A 101 -2.62 -12.39 -13.18
N LEU A 102 -3.20 -11.42 -12.46
CA LEU A 102 -3.59 -11.61 -11.08
C LEU A 102 -4.62 -12.74 -10.93
N VAL A 103 -5.69 -12.73 -11.74
CA VAL A 103 -6.73 -13.76 -11.73
C VAL A 103 -6.13 -15.13 -12.06
N HIS A 104 -5.36 -15.24 -13.15
CA HIS A 104 -4.74 -16.49 -13.56
C HIS A 104 -3.82 -17.04 -12.47
N GLU A 105 -2.87 -16.25 -11.98
CA GLU A 105 -1.87 -16.71 -11.02
C GLU A 105 -2.48 -16.99 -9.64
N VAL A 106 -3.47 -16.22 -9.19
CA VAL A 106 -4.06 -16.40 -7.86
C VAL A 106 -5.16 -17.46 -7.86
N GLU A 107 -6.06 -17.44 -8.84
CA GLU A 107 -7.20 -18.36 -8.87
C GLU A 107 -6.81 -19.76 -9.37
N GLU A 108 -5.84 -19.90 -10.30
CA GLU A 108 -5.36 -21.22 -10.71
C GLU A 108 -4.41 -21.85 -9.70
N THR A 109 -3.62 -21.04 -8.97
CA THR A 109 -2.68 -21.56 -7.97
C THR A 109 -3.36 -21.92 -6.65
N VAL A 110 -4.28 -21.08 -6.16
CA VAL A 110 -4.85 -21.23 -4.81
C VAL A 110 -6.31 -21.68 -4.85
N GLY A 111 -7.02 -21.35 -5.93
CA GLY A 111 -8.41 -21.74 -6.16
C GLY A 111 -9.36 -20.57 -6.33
N GLU A 112 -10.54 -20.88 -6.86
CA GLU A 112 -11.64 -19.94 -7.08
C GLU A 112 -12.00 -19.22 -5.76
N ARG A 113 -12.28 -17.91 -5.83
CA ARG A 113 -12.63 -17.03 -4.69
C ARG A 113 -11.48 -16.62 -3.76
N THR A 114 -10.23 -17.00 -4.04
CA THR A 114 -9.07 -16.59 -3.23
C THR A 114 -8.98 -15.06 -3.08
N LEU A 115 -9.25 -14.30 -4.14
CA LEU A 115 -9.28 -12.82 -4.06
C LEU A 115 -10.35 -12.30 -3.09
N THR A 116 -11.53 -12.91 -3.06
CA THR A 116 -12.59 -12.56 -2.09
C THR A 116 -12.14 -12.83 -0.66
N TYR A 117 -11.43 -13.93 -0.42
CA TYR A 117 -10.89 -14.23 0.90
C TYR A 117 -9.78 -13.27 1.29
N PHE A 118 -8.87 -12.91 0.38
CA PHE A 118 -7.87 -11.89 0.66
C PHE A 118 -8.50 -10.56 1.07
N ARG A 119 -9.54 -10.10 0.35
CA ARG A 119 -10.29 -8.90 0.75
C ARG A 119 -10.90 -8.98 2.14
N LYS A 120 -11.38 -10.16 2.55
CA LYS A 120 -12.04 -10.35 3.84
C LYS A 120 -11.06 -10.51 5.01
N GLU A 121 -10.01 -11.30 4.82
CA GLU A 121 -9.17 -11.80 5.91
C GLU A 121 -7.78 -11.14 5.96
N LEU A 122 -7.30 -10.61 4.83
CA LEU A 122 -5.92 -10.10 4.72
C LEU A 122 -5.81 -8.66 4.28
N GLY A 123 -6.86 -8.02 3.74
CA GLY A 123 -6.74 -6.69 3.15
C GLY A 123 -5.98 -5.73 4.04
N GLN A 124 -6.36 -5.66 5.31
CA GLN A 124 -5.66 -4.79 6.26
C GLN A 124 -4.14 -5.05 6.41
N PHE A 125 -3.68 -6.30 6.29
CA PHE A 125 -2.27 -6.69 6.51
C PHE A 125 -1.40 -6.68 5.25
N LEU A 126 -2.00 -6.52 4.07
CA LEU A 126 -1.26 -6.72 2.83
C LEU A 126 -0.39 -5.52 2.46
N TYR A 127 -0.70 -4.30 2.94
CA TYR A 127 0.04 -3.11 2.55
C TYR A 127 1.18 -2.77 3.54
N VAL A 128 2.40 -2.58 3.03
CA VAL A 128 3.52 -2.07 3.83
C VAL A 128 4.13 -0.79 3.23
N ASP A 129 4.11 0.29 4.02
CA ASP A 129 4.91 1.48 3.74
C ASP A 129 6.35 1.26 4.20
N ASP A 130 7.27 1.14 3.25
CA ASP A 130 8.71 0.95 3.50
C ASP A 130 9.46 2.26 3.80
N GLY A 131 8.74 3.34 4.06
CA GLY A 131 9.25 4.67 4.38
C GLY A 131 9.40 5.59 3.16
N TYR A 132 9.24 5.07 1.94
CA TYR A 132 9.25 5.86 0.71
C TYR A 132 7.86 6.29 0.25
N GLY A 133 6.83 6.03 1.08
CA GLY A 133 5.45 6.31 0.74
C GLY A 133 4.82 5.22 -0.13
N PHE A 134 3.63 5.51 -0.62
CA PHE A 134 2.88 4.59 -1.47
C PHE A 134 2.12 5.28 -2.57
N VAL A 135 1.69 4.46 -3.52
CA VAL A 135 0.71 4.84 -4.51
C VAL A 135 -0.61 4.20 -4.17
N ALA A 136 -1.69 4.82 -4.65
CA ALA A 136 -3.03 4.33 -4.45
C ALA A 136 -3.86 4.45 -5.72
N THR A 137 -4.97 3.72 -5.78
CA THR A 137 -5.98 3.82 -6.82
C THR A 137 -6.77 5.11 -6.67
N ALA A 138 -7.36 5.59 -7.76
CA ALA A 138 -8.20 6.79 -7.73
C ALA A 138 -9.36 6.68 -6.72
N ALA A 139 -9.95 5.49 -6.60
CA ALA A 139 -11.02 5.23 -5.65
C ALA A 139 -10.56 5.46 -4.20
N ARG A 140 -9.40 4.90 -3.83
CA ARG A 140 -8.86 5.01 -2.49
C ARG A 140 -8.39 6.43 -2.15
N ILE A 141 -7.80 7.14 -3.11
CA ILE A 141 -7.42 8.55 -2.94
C ILE A 141 -8.65 9.42 -2.68
N ARG A 142 -9.73 9.25 -3.46
CA ARG A 142 -10.98 10.00 -3.26
C ARG A 142 -11.63 9.69 -1.91
N GLU A 143 -11.60 8.43 -1.50
CA GLU A 143 -12.10 8.02 -0.18
C GLU A 143 -11.33 8.73 0.95
N ALA A 144 -10.00 8.67 0.93
CA ALA A 144 -9.15 9.34 1.92
C ALA A 144 -9.37 10.86 1.93
N ALA A 145 -9.49 11.49 0.76
CA ALA A 145 -9.82 12.91 0.66
C ALA A 145 -11.19 13.25 1.26
N SER A 146 -12.21 12.42 1.01
CA SER A 146 -13.56 12.64 1.56
C SER A 146 -13.62 12.51 3.09
N GLN A 147 -12.75 11.68 3.66
CA GLN A 147 -12.65 11.45 5.10
C GLN A 147 -11.64 12.38 5.78
N LEU A 148 -10.95 13.23 5.00
CA LEU A 148 -9.85 14.07 5.46
C LEU A 148 -8.76 13.26 6.19
N ASP A 149 -8.44 12.08 5.65
CA ASP A 149 -7.35 11.22 6.15
C ASP A 149 -6.01 11.80 5.70
N TYR A 150 -5.57 12.87 6.36
CA TYR A 150 -4.32 13.55 6.05
C TYR A 150 -3.10 12.65 6.28
N ASP A 151 -3.17 11.71 7.22
CA ASP A 151 -2.12 10.73 7.50
C ASP A 151 -1.86 9.84 6.27
N PHE A 152 -2.92 9.43 5.58
CA PHE A 152 -2.82 8.72 4.30
C PHE A 152 -2.33 9.64 3.18
N LEU A 153 -2.96 10.81 3.01
CA LEU A 153 -2.69 11.71 1.89
C LEU A 153 -1.23 12.21 1.89
N LEU A 154 -0.66 12.52 3.05
CA LEU A 154 0.73 13.00 3.21
C LEU A 154 1.80 11.97 2.86
N ARG A 155 1.39 10.72 2.61
CA ARG A 155 2.27 9.60 2.26
C ARG A 155 2.11 9.14 0.80
N LEU A 156 1.17 9.75 0.07
CA LEU A 156 1.02 9.52 -1.36
C LEU A 156 2.27 10.00 -2.10
N ALA A 157 2.88 9.07 -2.82
CA ALA A 157 4.08 9.26 -3.61
C ALA A 157 3.74 9.17 -5.11
N HIS A 158 4.51 9.89 -5.94
CA HIS A 158 4.38 9.80 -7.38
C HIS A 158 4.79 8.39 -7.87
N PRO A 159 4.02 7.72 -8.75
CA PRO A 159 4.25 6.31 -9.09
C PRO A 159 5.59 5.96 -9.73
N THR A 160 6.32 6.95 -10.26
CA THR A 160 7.61 6.76 -10.93
C THR A 160 8.80 7.43 -10.24
N SER A 161 8.59 8.53 -9.49
CA SER A 161 9.68 9.29 -8.87
C SER A 161 9.78 9.05 -7.35
N GLY A 162 8.71 8.59 -6.71
CA GLY A 162 8.65 8.42 -5.26
C GLY A 162 8.54 9.73 -4.47
N GLU A 163 8.39 10.86 -5.16
CA GLU A 163 8.22 12.17 -4.51
C GLU A 163 6.83 12.28 -3.89
N PHE A 164 6.73 12.79 -2.65
CA PHE A 164 5.45 13.01 -1.99
C PHE A 164 4.65 14.10 -2.69
N VAL A 165 3.43 13.80 -3.11
CA VAL A 165 2.65 14.69 -3.98
C VAL A 165 1.84 15.70 -3.17
N VAL A 166 1.22 15.26 -2.06
CA VAL A 166 0.33 16.11 -1.26
C VAL A 166 1.09 16.89 -0.19
N ARG A 167 2.19 16.31 0.34
CA ARG A 167 2.95 16.90 1.45
C ARG A 167 3.44 18.33 1.20
N PRO A 168 4.07 18.66 0.06
CA PRO A 168 4.57 20.02 -0.18
C PRO A 168 3.48 21.10 -0.21
N ILE A 169 2.23 20.69 -0.44
CA ILE A 169 1.07 21.58 -0.59
C ILE A 169 0.43 21.79 0.78
N LEU A 170 0.29 20.74 1.57
CA LEU A 170 -0.20 20.83 2.95
C LEU A 170 0.83 21.41 3.92
N ASP A 171 2.12 21.28 3.64
CA ASP A 171 3.20 21.90 4.44
C ASP A 171 3.14 23.44 4.40
N GLN A 172 2.51 24.02 3.39
CA GLN A 172 2.25 25.47 3.29
C GLN A 172 1.09 25.93 4.20
N SER A 173 0.32 24.98 4.74
CA SER A 173 -0.77 25.21 5.69
C SER A 173 -0.25 24.96 7.11
N GLU A 174 0.29 26.00 7.76
CA GLU A 174 0.97 25.95 9.07
C GLU A 174 0.19 25.21 10.20
N HIS A 175 -1.12 25.05 10.07
CA HIS A 175 -1.98 24.40 11.08
C HIS A 175 -2.03 22.87 11.05
N LEU A 176 -1.71 22.20 9.94
CA LEU A 176 -1.87 20.73 9.84
C LEU A 176 -0.65 19.95 10.36
N LEU A 177 0.55 20.52 10.21
CA LEU A 177 1.81 19.89 10.57
C LEU A 177 2.04 19.68 12.08
N ALA A 178 1.25 20.35 12.92
CA ALA A 178 1.28 20.15 14.36
C ALA A 178 0.55 18.87 14.81
N THR A 179 -0.39 18.38 13.99
CA THR A 179 -1.29 17.26 14.32
C THR A 179 -0.78 15.94 13.76
N VAL A 180 -0.17 15.98 12.56
CA VAL A 180 0.40 14.81 11.89
C VAL A 180 1.90 14.77 12.16
N GLY A 181 2.29 14.05 13.22
CA GLY A 181 3.69 13.97 13.68
C GLY A 181 4.68 13.75 12.53
N ARG A 182 5.71 14.63 12.48
CA ARG A 182 6.75 14.79 11.43
C ARG A 182 7.55 13.55 11.05
N ASP A 183 7.46 12.48 11.81
CA ASP A 183 8.37 11.35 11.64
C ASP A 183 7.86 10.41 10.54
N ALA A 184 8.78 10.01 9.66
CA ALA A 184 8.60 8.93 8.71
C ALA A 184 8.39 7.61 9.49
N ARG A 185 7.16 7.44 9.99
CA ARG A 185 6.74 6.31 10.79
C ARG A 185 6.33 5.21 9.83
N TRP A 186 7.02 4.09 9.81
CA TRP A 186 6.45 2.89 9.18
C TRP A 186 5.18 2.53 9.95
N ARG A 187 4.12 2.16 9.22
CA ARG A 187 2.83 1.79 9.81
C ARG A 187 2.32 0.53 9.15
N ILE A 188 2.03 -0.46 9.99
CA ILE A 188 1.24 -1.63 9.60
C ILE A 188 -0.19 -1.30 10.02
N TYR A 189 -1.12 -1.31 9.09
CA TYR A 189 -2.51 -0.98 9.35
C TYR A 189 -3.31 -2.28 9.67
N ASP A 190 -4.26 -2.19 10.60
CA ASP A 190 -5.47 -3.00 10.69
C ASP A 190 -6.62 -2.10 10.20
N ALA A 191 -7.74 -2.65 9.68
CA ALA A 191 -8.94 -1.92 9.27
C ALA A 191 -9.50 -0.97 10.34
N THR A 192 -9.04 -1.07 11.59
CA THR A 192 -9.45 -0.22 12.70
C THR A 192 -8.32 0.41 13.53
N ASN A 193 -7.04 0.05 13.34
CA ASN A 193 -5.93 0.55 14.18
C ASN A 193 -4.54 0.47 13.53
N VAL A 194 -3.58 1.26 14.01
CA VAL A 194 -2.14 1.08 13.70
C VAL A 194 -1.59 -0.09 14.54
N LEU A 195 -1.17 -1.19 13.91
CA LEU A 195 -0.68 -2.41 14.58
C LEU A 195 0.72 -2.23 15.19
N SER A 196 1.53 -1.40 14.57
CA SER A 196 2.84 -1.02 15.10
C SER A 196 3.32 0.28 14.46
N GLU A 197 3.97 1.10 15.26
CA GLU A 197 4.56 2.37 14.88
C GLU A 197 5.97 2.41 15.49
N ALA A 198 6.99 2.72 14.70
CA ALA A 198 8.21 3.27 15.31
C ALA A 198 8.75 4.45 14.53
N SER A 199 9.32 5.33 15.33
CA SER A 199 10.13 6.47 14.93
C SER A 199 11.52 5.98 14.48
N LEU A 200 12.06 6.64 13.46
CA LEU A 200 13.49 6.56 13.14
C LEU A 200 14.34 7.23 14.21
#